data_AF-A0A9P5JRG9-F1
#
_entry.id   AF-A0A9P5JRG9-F1
#
_cell.length_a   1.000
_cell.length_b   1.000
_cell.length_c   1.000
_cell.angle_alpha   90.00
_cell.angle_beta   90.00
_cell.angle_gamma   90.00
#
_symmetry.space_group_name_H-M   'P 1'
#
loop_
_entity.id
_entity.type
_entity.pdbx_description
1 polymer ?
#
loop_
_entity_poly.entity_id
_entity_poly.type
_entity_poly.pdbx_seq_one_letter_code
_entity_poly.pdbx_strand_id
1 'polypeptide(L)'
;MSGTATDADTLYERAVEKELSGDLDGAFASYVQATQSYLHQSRATKSNAQREKLKSSASRSLERAEKIKAAKRDLQRVKMDTFSSEYQSYVLSRSSSRRGVRIPQWKTLPATDASQSSLFEDPENALFVQSTTSVCSWRRARDVFPDSEMHSTTLEPHDLLQGNPSDCSVIASLAVCLNHHRLFGSYLGLSALYPQDPQGLPIDSPSGMHRAKLLLNGGLREVLIDDLLPIGEHNAPVCAISSGGKALWPTLLEKAYLKSNGGYGFSGSNSCSDVYAVTGWVPELISLTRSTTHRIPLWERLLEGHATGRCVITINTPIEATPFGLIPNHSYAVLKLFTSEGRQMVTLLDSQYTSEPASVKPPLNIDWDDVCDQFSAVSINWDPIRFPNTRLFHFEWPGNAKGQSSNHRYRVHTPTSRPPLTQSESSSLNEVWCLLTRHTRLESDDRCLHR
;
A
#
# COMPACT_ATOMS: atom_id res chain seq x y z
N MET A 1 24.83 -0.72 -12.57
CA MET A 1 25.65 0.51 -12.70
C MET A 1 24.81 1.67 -12.19
N SER A 2 25.05 2.06 -10.93
CA SER A 2 24.43 3.22 -10.31
C SER A 2 24.94 4.48 -11.00
N GLY A 3 24.04 5.29 -11.55
CA GLY A 3 24.39 6.63 -12.00
C GLY A 3 25.02 7.39 -10.83
N THR A 4 26.26 7.82 -11.00
CA THR A 4 26.99 8.63 -10.02
C THR A 4 26.17 9.90 -9.76
N ALA A 5 25.64 10.05 -8.55
CA ALA A 5 25.08 11.31 -8.09
C ALA A 5 26.15 12.39 -8.29
N THR A 6 25.96 13.23 -9.30
CA THR A 6 26.92 14.29 -9.62
C THR A 6 26.76 15.35 -8.54
N ASP A 7 27.87 15.80 -7.95
CA ASP A 7 27.84 16.83 -6.91
C ASP A 7 27.15 18.09 -7.46
N ALA A 8 26.26 18.67 -6.65
CA ALA A 8 25.44 19.82 -7.07
C ALA A 8 26.33 21.03 -7.40
N ASP A 9 27.45 21.16 -6.70
CA ASP A 9 28.46 22.20 -6.95
C ASP A 9 29.13 21.98 -8.33
N THR A 10 29.49 20.74 -8.68
CA THR A 10 30.05 20.42 -10.01
C THR A 10 29.07 20.71 -11.14
N LEU A 11 27.77 20.43 -10.95
CA LEU A 11 26.75 20.77 -11.94
C LEU A 11 26.61 22.29 -12.12
N TYR A 12 26.74 23.05 -11.03
CA TYR A 12 26.71 24.51 -11.05
C TYR A 12 27.94 25.09 -11.76
N GLU A 13 29.15 24.60 -11.44
CA GLU A 13 30.39 25.01 -12.10
C GLU A 13 30.34 24.76 -13.61
N ARG A 14 29.88 23.56 -14.01
CA ARG A 14 29.68 23.22 -15.43
C ARG A 14 28.65 24.14 -16.11
N ALA A 15 27.63 24.60 -15.38
CA ALA A 15 26.65 25.54 -15.91
C ALA A 15 27.28 26.92 -16.18
N VAL A 16 28.15 27.38 -15.26
CA VAL A 16 28.91 28.63 -15.41
C VAL A 16 29.84 28.55 -16.63
N GLU A 17 30.59 27.46 -16.79
CA GLU A 17 31.49 27.28 -17.94
C GLU A 17 30.73 27.34 -19.28
N LYS A 18 29.59 26.65 -19.36
CA LYS A 18 28.76 26.67 -20.56
C LYS A 18 28.19 28.05 -20.84
N GLU A 19 27.76 28.76 -19.80
CA GLU A 19 27.24 30.11 -19.95
C GLU A 19 28.34 31.05 -20.48
N LEU A 20 29.56 30.96 -19.94
CA LEU A 20 30.72 31.73 -20.40
C LEU A 20 31.13 31.39 -21.84
N SER A 21 30.95 30.13 -22.26
CA SER A 21 31.23 29.68 -23.63
C SER A 21 30.14 30.06 -24.66
N GLY A 22 29.03 30.65 -24.21
CA GLY A 22 27.89 30.99 -25.07
C GLY A 22 26.92 29.84 -25.36
N ASP A 23 27.15 28.64 -24.82
CA ASP A 23 26.20 27.50 -24.87
C ASP A 23 25.06 27.72 -23.87
N LEU A 24 24.12 28.61 -24.23
CA LEU A 24 23.00 28.96 -23.36
C LEU A 24 22.01 27.80 -23.14
N ASP A 25 21.83 26.89 -24.11
CA ASP A 25 20.97 25.72 -23.94
C ASP A 25 21.57 24.76 -22.92
N GLY A 26 22.86 24.44 -23.06
CA GLY A 26 23.57 23.58 -22.14
C GLY A 26 23.73 24.21 -20.75
N ALA A 27 23.94 25.53 -20.67
CA ALA A 27 23.99 26.27 -19.41
C ALA A 27 22.64 26.22 -18.69
N PHE A 28 21.54 26.53 -19.38
CA PHE A 28 20.19 26.45 -18.83
C PHE A 28 19.88 25.04 -18.29
N ALA A 29 20.17 24.00 -19.07
CA ALA A 29 19.98 22.62 -18.64
C ALA A 29 20.80 22.28 -17.37
N SER A 30 22.06 22.72 -17.31
CA SER A 30 22.94 22.43 -16.18
C SER A 30 22.53 23.21 -14.93
N TYR A 31 22.09 24.48 -15.05
CA TYR A 31 21.54 25.25 -13.93
C TYR A 31 20.24 24.66 -13.39
N VAL A 32 19.36 24.14 -14.25
CA VAL A 32 18.14 23.44 -13.81
C VAL A 32 18.50 22.15 -13.06
N GLN A 33 19.45 21.36 -13.56
CA GLN A 33 19.92 20.13 -12.89
C GLN A 33 20.59 20.44 -11.53
N ALA A 34 21.46 21.45 -11.47
CA ALA A 34 22.08 21.90 -10.22
C ALA A 34 21.03 22.34 -9.19
N THR A 35 20.02 23.13 -9.62
CA THR A 35 18.91 23.55 -8.77
C THR A 35 18.17 22.35 -8.17
N GLN A 36 17.84 21.35 -8.99
CA GLN A 36 17.17 20.13 -8.54
C GLN A 36 18.01 19.34 -7.55
N SER A 37 19.31 19.20 -7.81
CA SER A 37 20.26 18.50 -6.93
C SER A 37 20.38 19.21 -5.58
N TYR A 38 20.56 20.53 -5.55
CA TYR A 38 20.58 21.30 -4.29
C TYR A 38 19.29 21.16 -3.50
N LEU A 39 18.12 21.22 -4.15
CA LEU A 39 16.83 21.05 -3.48
C LEU A 39 16.68 19.63 -2.90
N HIS A 40 17.10 18.61 -3.65
CA HIS A 40 17.11 17.23 -3.18
C HIS A 40 18.00 17.07 -1.93
N GLN A 41 19.24 17.53 -2.00
CA GLN A 41 20.17 17.49 -0.86
C GLN A 41 19.64 18.28 0.35
N SER A 42 18.97 19.42 0.14
CA SER A 42 18.39 20.23 1.22
C SER A 42 17.29 19.48 1.99
N ARG A 43 16.54 18.60 1.32
CA ARG A 43 15.51 17.76 1.94
C ARG A 43 16.10 16.56 2.67
N ALA A 44 17.25 16.06 2.21
CA ALA A 44 17.95 14.92 2.79
C ALA A 44 18.79 15.30 4.03
N THR A 45 19.29 16.53 4.13
CA THR A 45 20.15 16.94 5.24
C THR A 45 19.42 17.13 6.57
N LYS A 46 20.05 16.69 7.66
CA LYS A 46 19.56 16.87 9.04
C LYS A 46 19.89 18.25 9.62
N SER A 47 20.97 18.89 9.14
CA SER A 47 21.43 20.20 9.66
C SER A 47 20.63 21.36 9.10
N ASN A 48 20.08 22.21 9.98
CA ASN A 48 19.36 23.42 9.58
C ASN A 48 20.28 24.40 8.84
N ALA A 49 21.51 24.60 9.31
CA ALA A 49 22.47 25.51 8.66
C ALA A 49 22.82 25.04 7.24
N GLN A 50 23.07 23.73 7.07
CA GLN A 50 23.36 23.17 5.75
C GLN A 50 22.12 23.23 4.84
N ARG A 51 20.93 23.00 5.38
CA ARG A 51 19.68 23.10 4.62
C ARG A 51 19.48 24.50 4.03
N GLU A 52 19.70 25.54 4.83
CA GLU A 52 19.57 26.92 4.35
C GLU A 52 20.64 27.26 3.32
N LYS A 53 21.89 26.84 3.51
CA LYS A 53 22.96 27.00 2.50
C LYS A 53 22.61 26.36 1.15
N LEU A 54 22.07 25.14 1.18
CA LEU A 54 21.64 24.41 -0.02
C LEU A 54 20.45 25.10 -0.70
N LYS A 55 19.46 25.58 0.07
CA LYS A 55 18.35 26.38 -0.48
C LYS A 55 18.82 27.67 -1.13
N SER A 56 19.74 28.41 -0.50
CA SER A 56 20.32 29.61 -1.10
C SER A 56 21.07 29.31 -2.40
N SER A 57 21.76 28.18 -2.48
CA SER A 57 22.46 27.74 -3.69
C SER A 57 21.49 27.32 -4.80
N ALA A 58 20.40 26.62 -4.45
CA ALA A 58 19.30 26.34 -5.37
C ALA A 58 18.68 27.63 -5.92
N SER A 59 18.40 28.63 -5.07
CA SER A 59 17.84 29.91 -5.50
C SER A 59 18.76 30.64 -6.47
N ARG A 60 20.08 30.69 -6.19
CA ARG A 60 21.08 31.28 -7.10
C ARG A 60 21.09 30.59 -8.46
N SER A 61 21.09 29.25 -8.47
CA SER A 61 21.08 28.46 -9.69
C SER A 61 19.79 28.67 -10.51
N LEU A 62 18.64 28.73 -9.84
CA LEU A 62 17.35 28.99 -10.49
C LEU A 62 17.27 30.40 -11.08
N GLU A 63 17.76 31.40 -10.35
CA GLU A 63 17.80 32.78 -10.83
C GLU A 63 18.62 32.91 -12.12
N ARG A 64 19.76 32.21 -12.21
CA ARG A 64 20.56 32.14 -13.44
C ARG A 64 19.80 31.47 -14.58
N ALA A 65 19.13 30.35 -14.32
CA ALA A 65 18.31 29.67 -15.33
C ALA A 65 17.18 30.57 -15.86
N GLU A 66 16.47 31.30 -14.99
CA GLU A 66 15.41 32.22 -15.40
C GLU A 66 15.95 33.43 -16.18
N LYS A 67 17.17 33.92 -15.87
CA LYS A 67 17.84 34.96 -16.68
C LYS A 67 18.14 34.47 -18.10
N ILE A 68 18.67 33.26 -18.24
CA ILE A 68 18.90 32.65 -19.56
C ILE A 68 17.57 32.49 -20.31
N LYS A 69 16.52 32.07 -19.60
CA LYS A 69 15.16 31.93 -20.12
C LYS A 69 14.52 33.23 -20.60
N ALA A 70 14.79 34.33 -19.90
CA ALA A 70 14.38 35.65 -20.35
C ALA A 70 15.18 36.12 -21.58
N ALA A 71 16.46 35.75 -21.67
CA ALA A 71 17.36 36.18 -22.73
C ALA A 71 17.18 35.40 -24.05
N LYS A 72 16.87 34.10 -24.00
CA LYS A 72 16.72 33.23 -25.18
C LYS A 72 15.28 32.72 -25.31
N ARG A 73 14.55 33.20 -26.32
CA ARG A 73 13.13 32.85 -26.53
C ARG A 73 12.91 31.42 -27.05
N ASP A 74 13.91 30.83 -27.70
CA ASP A 74 13.89 29.53 -28.36
C ASP A 74 14.71 28.47 -27.61
N LEU A 75 14.72 28.53 -26.28
CA LEU A 75 15.44 27.55 -25.45
C LEU A 75 14.95 26.13 -25.66
N GLN A 76 15.91 25.21 -25.77
CA GLN A 76 15.60 23.79 -25.76
C GLN A 76 14.97 23.39 -24.42
N ARG A 77 13.85 22.67 -24.48
CA ARG A 77 13.20 22.14 -23.28
C ARG A 77 14.12 21.13 -22.62
N VAL A 78 14.47 21.39 -21.37
CA VAL A 78 15.24 20.43 -20.56
C VAL A 78 14.42 19.17 -20.39
N LYS A 79 14.92 18.06 -20.94
CA LYS A 79 14.32 16.75 -20.75
C LYS A 79 14.63 16.31 -19.32
N MET A 80 13.62 16.31 -18.46
CA MET A 80 13.74 15.72 -17.13
C MET A 80 14.00 14.22 -17.29
N ASP A 81 15.05 13.71 -16.65
CA ASP A 81 15.22 12.29 -16.49
C ASP A 81 14.22 11.80 -15.44
N THR A 82 13.10 11.25 -15.91
CA THR A 82 12.07 10.71 -15.04
C THR A 82 12.56 9.51 -14.23
N PHE A 83 13.70 8.89 -14.56
CA PHE A 83 14.25 7.77 -13.79
C PHE A 83 15.29 8.21 -12.74
N SER A 84 15.65 9.50 -12.69
CA SER A 84 16.63 10.00 -11.73
C SER A 84 16.13 9.90 -10.29
N SER A 85 17.04 9.67 -9.34
CA SER A 85 16.73 9.61 -7.91
C SER A 85 16.00 10.86 -7.42
N GLU A 86 16.43 12.03 -7.90
CA GLU A 86 15.89 13.33 -7.50
C GLU A 86 14.44 13.48 -7.95
N TYR A 87 14.13 13.06 -9.18
CA TYR A 87 12.76 13.10 -9.70
C TYR A 87 11.87 12.09 -8.96
N GLN A 88 12.34 10.86 -8.74
CA GLN A 88 11.62 9.84 -7.99
C GLN A 88 11.28 10.32 -6.56
N SER A 89 12.27 10.85 -5.84
CA SER A 89 12.08 11.44 -4.52
C SER A 89 11.15 12.67 -4.54
N TYR A 90 11.22 13.49 -5.59
CA TYR A 90 10.31 14.61 -5.79
C TYR A 90 8.86 14.17 -5.90
N VAL A 91 8.54 13.19 -6.77
CA VAL A 91 7.17 12.70 -6.98
C VAL A 91 6.62 12.11 -5.69
N LEU A 92 7.40 11.24 -5.02
CA LEU A 92 6.99 10.61 -3.77
C LEU A 92 6.81 11.64 -2.64
N SER A 93 7.69 12.64 -2.54
CA SER A 93 7.54 13.72 -1.56
C SER A 93 6.27 14.52 -1.80
N ARG A 94 5.93 14.80 -3.07
CA ARG A 94 4.74 15.56 -3.44
C ARG A 94 3.45 14.76 -3.22
N SER A 95 3.51 13.43 -3.18
CA SER A 95 2.40 12.54 -2.86
C SER A 95 2.37 12.07 -1.39
N SER A 96 2.93 12.87 -0.46
CA SER A 96 2.93 12.58 0.98
C SER A 96 1.61 12.99 1.68
N SER A 97 0.58 13.30 0.90
CA SER A 97 -0.77 13.59 1.38
C SER A 97 -1.75 12.73 0.59
N ARG A 98 -2.75 12.19 1.29
CA ARG A 98 -3.81 11.35 0.72
C ARG A 98 -5.11 11.69 1.44
N ARG A 99 -6.13 12.08 0.67
CA ARG A 99 -7.46 12.50 1.19
C ARG A 99 -7.35 13.49 2.37
N GLY A 100 -6.47 14.48 2.24
CA GLY A 100 -6.26 15.51 3.28
C GLY A 100 -5.36 15.10 4.46
N VAL A 101 -5.07 13.81 4.63
CA VAL A 101 -4.19 13.28 5.70
C VAL A 101 -2.74 13.29 5.24
N ARG A 102 -1.82 13.72 6.11
CA ARG A 102 -0.38 13.69 5.81
C ARG A 102 0.21 12.33 6.14
N ILE A 103 0.62 11.60 5.10
CA ILE A 103 1.26 10.29 5.18
C ILE A 103 2.68 10.37 4.62
N PRO A 104 3.68 10.80 5.43
CA PRO A 104 5.05 10.95 4.96
C PRO A 104 5.66 9.61 4.54
N GLN A 105 6.74 9.67 3.75
CA GLN A 105 7.51 8.46 3.44
C GLN A 105 8.03 7.84 4.73
N TRP A 106 7.97 6.51 4.80
CA TRP A 106 8.59 5.75 5.87
C TRP A 106 10.09 6.03 5.87
N LYS A 107 10.62 6.48 7.00
CA LYS A 107 12.05 6.60 7.25
C LYS A 107 12.39 5.59 8.34
N THR A 108 13.57 4.98 8.29
CA THR A 108 14.02 4.10 9.38
C THR A 108 13.98 4.86 10.69
N LEU A 109 13.03 4.50 11.56
CA LEU A 109 12.84 5.13 12.86
C LEU A 109 13.89 4.60 13.85
N PRO A 110 14.27 5.40 14.86
CA PRO A 110 14.98 4.86 16.02
C PRO A 110 14.08 3.87 16.77
N ALA A 111 14.72 2.88 17.41
CA ALA A 111 14.12 1.66 17.94
C ALA A 111 13.12 1.83 19.11
N THR A 112 12.77 3.05 19.51
CA THR A 112 11.86 3.29 20.63
C THR A 112 11.49 4.77 20.68
N ASP A 113 10.21 5.07 20.88
CA ASP A 113 9.84 6.40 21.34
C ASP A 113 10.25 6.53 22.80
N ALA A 114 11.05 7.55 23.09
CA ALA A 114 11.44 7.89 24.45
C ALA A 114 10.20 8.04 25.34
N SER A 115 10.34 7.63 26.60
CA SER A 115 9.31 7.69 27.66
C SER A 115 8.61 9.05 27.70
N GLN A 116 7.50 9.18 26.98
CA GLN A 116 6.58 10.31 27.17
C GLN A 116 5.80 10.05 28.45
N SER A 117 5.68 11.07 29.31
CA SER A 117 4.96 10.97 30.59
C SER A 117 3.44 10.89 30.41
N SER A 118 2.93 11.28 29.24
CA SER A 118 1.51 11.27 28.89
C SER A 118 1.25 10.31 27.73
N LEU A 119 0.06 9.70 27.70
CA LEU A 119 -0.40 8.91 26.56
C LEU A 119 -0.52 9.80 25.32
N PHE A 120 -0.07 9.28 24.19
CA PHE A 120 -0.17 9.94 22.90
C PHE A 120 -1.64 10.02 22.47
N GLU A 121 -2.04 11.20 22.01
CA GLU A 121 -3.31 11.42 21.34
C GLU A 121 -3.02 11.86 19.92
N ASP A 122 -3.57 11.12 18.97
CA ASP A 122 -3.41 11.40 17.56
C ASP A 122 -4.18 12.68 17.22
N PRO A 123 -3.49 13.77 16.81
CA PRO A 123 -4.14 15.04 16.50
C PRO A 123 -5.11 14.94 15.32
N GLU A 124 -4.98 13.89 14.49
CA GLU A 124 -5.83 13.63 13.34
C GLU A 124 -7.05 12.76 13.69
N ASN A 125 -7.24 12.33 14.96
CA ASN A 125 -8.44 11.59 15.39
C ASN A 125 -9.75 12.33 15.09
N ALA A 126 -9.73 13.66 15.12
CA ALA A 126 -10.90 14.48 14.78
C ALA A 126 -11.42 14.23 13.34
N LEU A 127 -10.55 13.82 12.41
CA LEU A 127 -10.94 13.48 11.04
C LEU A 127 -11.80 12.21 10.99
N PHE A 128 -11.63 11.28 11.94
CA PHE A 128 -12.45 10.09 12.04
C PHE A 128 -13.85 10.38 12.58
N VAL A 129 -13.98 11.32 13.53
CA VAL A 129 -15.26 11.67 14.18
C VAL A 129 -16.26 12.24 13.18
N GLN A 130 -15.79 12.98 12.17
CA GLN A 130 -16.65 13.58 11.15
C GLN A 130 -17.14 12.56 10.10
N SER A 131 -16.54 11.37 10.05
CA SER A 131 -16.72 10.41 8.95
C SER A 131 -17.89 9.43 9.14
N THR A 132 -18.46 9.30 10.35
CA THR A 132 -19.60 8.41 10.60
C THR A 132 -20.41 8.81 11.85
N THR A 133 -21.74 8.71 11.76
CA THR A 133 -22.66 8.93 12.89
C THR A 133 -22.70 7.76 13.87
N SER A 134 -22.07 6.63 13.54
CA SER A 134 -22.11 5.40 14.34
C SER A 134 -21.16 5.40 15.55
N VAL A 135 -20.27 6.39 15.66
CA VAL A 135 -19.30 6.48 16.76
C VAL A 135 -19.87 7.27 17.92
N CYS A 136 -20.01 6.63 19.08
CA CYS A 136 -20.53 7.27 20.29
C CYS A 136 -19.41 7.79 21.20
N SER A 137 -18.29 7.05 21.29
CA SER A 137 -17.16 7.43 22.13
C SER A 137 -15.85 6.87 21.61
N TRP A 138 -14.74 7.44 22.08
CA TRP A 138 -13.39 6.94 21.85
C TRP A 138 -12.82 6.47 23.19
N ARG A 139 -12.32 5.24 23.23
CA ARG A 139 -11.79 4.61 24.46
C ARG A 139 -10.46 3.95 24.17
N ARG A 140 -9.52 3.92 25.12
CA ARG A 140 -8.22 3.28 24.90
C ARG A 140 -8.42 1.78 24.71
N ALA A 141 -7.59 1.16 23.87
CA ALA A 141 -7.67 -0.26 23.57
C ALA A 141 -7.69 -1.12 24.84
N ARG A 142 -6.88 -0.77 25.84
CA ARG A 142 -6.83 -1.47 27.14
C ARG A 142 -8.05 -1.25 28.04
N ASP A 143 -8.79 -0.17 27.85
CA ASP A 143 -10.06 0.03 28.58
C ASP A 143 -11.18 -0.85 28.01
N VAL A 144 -11.08 -1.20 26.72
CA VAL A 144 -12.07 -1.99 25.99
C VAL A 144 -11.71 -3.48 26.05
N PHE A 145 -10.42 -3.80 25.89
CA PHE A 145 -9.88 -5.16 25.87
C PHE A 145 -8.69 -5.26 26.84
N PRO A 146 -8.94 -5.33 28.16
CA PRO A 146 -7.88 -5.27 29.18
C PRO A 146 -6.91 -6.44 29.12
N ASP A 147 -7.38 -7.62 28.72
CA ASP A 147 -6.59 -8.86 28.66
C ASP A 147 -6.00 -9.13 27.26
N SER A 148 -6.13 -8.18 26.33
CA SER A 148 -5.66 -8.37 24.95
C SER A 148 -4.16 -8.23 24.81
N GLU A 149 -3.56 -9.17 24.09
CA GLU A 149 -2.15 -9.12 23.72
C GLU A 149 -1.97 -8.24 22.48
N MET A 150 -0.78 -7.69 22.24
CA MET A 150 -0.53 -7.00 20.96
C MET A 150 -0.63 -7.97 19.77
N HIS A 151 0.00 -9.14 19.92
CA HIS A 151 -0.17 -10.28 19.03
C HIS A 151 -0.36 -11.53 19.89
N SER A 152 -1.20 -12.47 19.43
CA SER A 152 -1.42 -13.74 20.11
C SER A 152 -1.20 -14.91 19.16
N THR A 153 -0.47 -15.93 19.62
CA THR A 153 -0.25 -17.18 18.87
C THR A 153 -1.50 -18.05 18.78
N THR A 154 -2.52 -17.77 19.60
CA THR A 154 -3.80 -18.50 19.63
C THR A 154 -4.88 -17.89 18.75
N LEU A 155 -4.59 -16.73 18.13
CA LEU A 155 -5.54 -16.04 17.27
C LEU A 155 -5.78 -16.84 15.98
N GLU A 156 -7.05 -17.13 15.68
CA GLU A 156 -7.49 -17.82 14.47
C GLU A 156 -8.12 -16.84 13.49
N PRO A 157 -8.08 -17.11 12.17
CA PRO A 157 -8.73 -16.24 11.18
C PRO A 157 -10.21 -15.95 11.49
N HIS A 158 -10.96 -16.96 11.97
CA HIS A 158 -12.36 -16.81 12.33
C HIS A 158 -12.59 -16.03 13.64
N ASP A 159 -11.53 -15.73 14.40
CA ASP A 159 -11.64 -14.79 15.52
C ASP A 159 -11.70 -13.35 15.02
N LEU A 160 -11.32 -13.05 13.77
CA LEU A 160 -11.39 -11.68 13.24
C LEU A 160 -12.83 -11.36 12.82
N LEU A 161 -13.42 -10.38 13.50
CA LEU A 161 -14.78 -9.93 13.28
C LEU A 161 -14.80 -8.48 12.79
N GLN A 162 -15.61 -8.22 11.77
CA GLN A 162 -15.81 -6.91 11.14
C GLN A 162 -16.77 -6.06 11.96
N GLY A 163 -16.31 -4.91 12.46
CA GLY A 163 -17.18 -3.93 13.11
C GLY A 163 -18.19 -3.27 12.16
N ASN A 164 -19.00 -2.33 12.68
CA ASN A 164 -19.94 -1.56 11.87
C ASN A 164 -19.87 -0.06 12.21
N PRO A 165 -19.47 0.84 11.28
CA PRO A 165 -19.01 0.57 9.91
C PRO A 165 -17.53 0.17 9.84
N SER A 166 -17.26 -1.03 9.31
CA SER A 166 -15.92 -1.50 8.89
C SER A 166 -16.03 -2.09 7.48
N ASP A 167 -14.90 -2.25 6.81
CA ASP A 167 -14.79 -2.72 5.42
C ASP A 167 -14.50 -4.22 5.35
N CYS A 168 -15.38 -4.99 4.71
CA CYS A 168 -15.23 -6.45 4.63
C CYS A 168 -13.96 -6.89 3.90
N SER A 169 -13.53 -6.15 2.89
CA SER A 169 -12.37 -6.47 2.08
C SER A 169 -11.06 -6.24 2.84
N VAL A 170 -11.03 -5.26 3.74
CA VAL A 170 -9.92 -5.05 4.69
C VAL A 170 -9.85 -6.20 5.70
N ILE A 171 -10.97 -6.61 6.30
CA ILE A 171 -10.95 -7.70 7.29
C ILE A 171 -10.59 -9.03 6.64
N ALA A 172 -11.12 -9.34 5.46
CA ALA A 172 -10.73 -10.51 4.68
C ALA A 172 -9.21 -10.49 4.38
N SER A 173 -8.64 -9.31 4.08
CA SER A 173 -7.20 -9.13 3.85
C SER A 173 -6.38 -9.45 5.11
N LEU A 174 -6.82 -8.98 6.28
CA LEU A 174 -6.16 -9.29 7.55
C LEU A 174 -6.27 -10.77 7.91
N ALA A 175 -7.42 -11.40 7.63
CA ALA A 175 -7.65 -12.83 7.86
C ALA A 175 -6.74 -13.72 7.01
N VAL A 176 -6.56 -13.41 5.73
CA VAL A 176 -5.61 -14.17 4.88
C VAL A 176 -4.16 -13.93 5.28
N CYS A 177 -3.81 -12.71 5.74
CA CYS A 177 -2.48 -12.42 6.28
C CYS A 177 -2.18 -13.24 7.55
N LEU A 178 -3.14 -13.29 8.49
CA LEU A 178 -3.06 -14.09 9.70
C LEU A 178 -2.95 -15.58 9.38
N ASN A 179 -3.80 -16.09 8.47
CA ASN A 179 -3.76 -17.49 8.06
C ASN A 179 -2.39 -17.86 7.47
N HIS A 180 -1.85 -16.99 6.60
CA HIS A 180 -0.52 -17.20 6.01
C HIS A 180 0.58 -17.17 7.07
N HIS A 181 0.54 -16.26 8.04
CA HIS A 181 1.50 -16.25 9.15
C HIS A 181 1.45 -17.54 9.96
N ARG A 182 0.24 -18.07 10.24
CA ARG A 182 0.08 -19.32 10.98
C ARG A 182 0.63 -20.53 10.24
N LEU A 183 0.43 -20.59 8.93
CA LEU A 183 0.87 -21.72 8.11
C LEU A 183 2.38 -21.67 7.80
N PHE A 184 2.95 -20.48 7.62
CA PHE A 184 4.30 -20.31 7.06
C PHE A 184 5.25 -19.43 7.89
N GLY A 185 4.81 -18.86 9.01
CA GLY A 185 5.65 -18.00 9.85
C GLY A 185 6.04 -16.67 9.19
N SER A 186 5.24 -16.14 8.27
CA SER A 186 5.64 -15.04 7.37
C SER A 186 5.60 -13.62 7.94
N TYR A 187 4.99 -13.42 9.11
CA TYR A 187 4.72 -12.09 9.70
C TYR A 187 3.92 -11.15 8.77
N LEU A 188 3.12 -11.71 7.85
CA LEU A 188 2.32 -10.95 6.91
C LEU A 188 1.26 -10.13 7.67
N GLY A 189 1.17 -8.83 7.38
CA GLY A 189 0.35 -7.88 8.16
C GLY A 189 0.99 -7.46 9.49
N LEU A 190 1.43 -8.41 10.32
CA LEU A 190 2.06 -8.16 11.62
C LEU A 190 3.27 -7.22 11.52
N SER A 191 4.16 -7.48 10.55
CA SER A 191 5.39 -6.69 10.33
C SER A 191 5.15 -5.27 9.82
N ALA A 192 3.89 -4.89 9.55
CA ALA A 192 3.50 -3.54 9.19
C ALA A 192 3.29 -2.65 10.42
N LEU A 193 3.06 -3.19 11.62
CA LEU A 193 2.73 -2.43 12.82
C LEU A 193 3.95 -2.30 13.76
N TYR A 194 4.15 -1.11 14.32
CA TYR A 194 5.23 -0.74 15.24
C TYR A 194 4.68 -0.12 16.53
N PRO A 195 5.40 -0.22 17.67
CA PRO A 195 6.77 -0.76 17.83
C PRO A 195 6.86 -2.28 17.63
N GLN A 196 8.07 -2.79 17.37
CA GLN A 196 8.34 -4.20 17.15
C GLN A 196 9.41 -4.72 18.10
N ASP A 197 9.36 -6.01 18.44
CA ASP A 197 10.45 -6.73 19.08
C ASP A 197 11.63 -6.99 18.10
N PRO A 198 12.77 -7.52 18.55
CA PRO A 198 13.89 -7.85 17.68
C PRO A 198 13.57 -8.88 16.56
N GLN A 199 12.49 -9.65 16.71
CA GLN A 199 12.01 -10.63 15.74
C GLN A 199 11.09 -10.01 14.68
N GLY A 200 10.67 -8.75 14.87
CA GLY A 200 9.79 -8.03 13.96
C GLY A 200 8.29 -8.20 14.25
N LEU A 201 7.92 -8.76 15.40
CA LEU A 201 6.52 -8.83 15.85
C LEU A 201 6.10 -7.52 16.53
N PRO A 202 4.86 -7.07 16.34
CA PRO A 202 4.37 -5.88 17.03
C PRO A 202 4.30 -6.12 18.54
N ILE A 203 4.72 -5.13 19.31
CA ILE A 203 4.68 -5.11 20.77
C ILE A 203 3.85 -3.94 21.29
N ASP A 204 3.48 -4.02 22.56
CA ASP A 204 2.81 -2.93 23.25
C ASP A 204 3.61 -1.63 23.21
N SER A 205 2.90 -0.53 23.04
CA SER A 205 3.47 0.82 23.13
C SER A 205 3.10 1.44 24.48
N PRO A 206 4.05 1.65 25.41
CA PRO A 206 3.77 2.27 26.70
C PRO A 206 3.19 3.69 26.59
N SER A 207 3.49 4.40 25.50
CA SER A 207 2.93 5.73 25.22
C SER A 207 1.58 5.68 24.51
N GLY A 208 1.08 4.50 24.12
CA GLY A 208 -0.10 4.35 23.27
C GLY A 208 0.11 4.80 21.82
N MET A 209 1.33 5.16 21.43
CA MET A 209 1.66 5.59 20.06
C MET A 209 2.08 4.39 19.22
N HIS A 210 1.40 4.20 18.09
CA HIS A 210 1.71 3.14 17.13
C HIS A 210 1.96 3.72 15.74
N ARG A 211 2.70 2.97 14.92
CA ARG A 211 2.95 3.33 13.52
C ARG A 211 2.66 2.16 12.61
N ALA A 212 1.89 2.40 11.57
CA ALA A 212 1.75 1.47 10.47
C ALA A 212 2.64 1.87 9.30
N LYS A 213 3.37 0.90 8.76
CA LYS A 213 4.21 1.00 7.56
C LYS A 213 3.41 0.43 6.38
N LEU A 214 2.77 1.30 5.62
CA LEU A 214 1.87 0.93 4.52
C LEU A 214 2.42 1.35 3.16
N LEU A 215 2.25 0.53 2.13
CA LEU A 215 2.61 0.83 0.74
C LEU A 215 1.51 1.67 0.07
N LEU A 216 1.59 2.99 0.19
CA LEU A 216 0.58 3.93 -0.30
C LEU A 216 1.20 4.96 -1.24
N ASN A 217 0.49 5.31 -2.31
CA ASN A 217 0.99 6.24 -3.33
C ASN A 217 2.41 5.85 -3.81
N GLY A 218 2.56 4.58 -4.16
CA GLY A 218 3.79 4.02 -4.77
C GLY A 218 4.99 3.84 -3.83
N GLY A 219 4.91 4.19 -2.55
CA GLY A 219 6.05 4.01 -1.64
C GLY A 219 5.60 3.68 -0.22
N LEU A 220 6.53 3.15 0.59
CA LEU A 220 6.27 2.90 2.01
C LEU A 220 6.02 4.24 2.71
N ARG A 221 4.92 4.31 3.46
CA ARG A 221 4.44 5.47 4.21
C ARG A 221 4.30 5.13 5.68
N GLU A 222 4.53 6.14 6.50
CA GLU A 222 4.25 6.10 7.93
C GLU A 222 2.85 6.65 8.17
N VAL A 223 2.02 5.84 8.81
CA VAL A 223 0.74 6.28 9.37
C VAL A 223 0.83 6.18 10.88
N LEU A 224 0.92 7.34 11.52
CA LEU A 224 0.92 7.47 12.98
C LEU A 224 -0.51 7.33 13.49
N ILE A 225 -0.73 6.54 14.53
CA ILE A 225 -2.01 6.39 15.22
C ILE A 225 -1.78 6.29 16.72
N ASP A 226 -2.80 6.61 17.50
CA ASP A 226 -2.89 6.18 18.90
C ASP A 226 -3.75 4.90 19.03
N ASP A 227 -3.90 4.40 20.25
CA ASP A 227 -4.73 3.25 20.61
C ASP A 227 -6.16 3.62 21.06
N LEU A 228 -6.65 4.84 20.79
CA LEU A 228 -8.06 5.18 20.99
C LEU A 228 -8.92 4.48 19.94
N LEU A 229 -9.81 3.60 20.35
CA LEU A 229 -10.71 2.85 19.48
C LEU A 229 -12.10 3.51 19.46
N PRO A 230 -12.74 3.60 18.29
CA PRO A 230 -14.12 4.05 18.20
C PRO A 230 -15.06 2.96 18.73
N ILE A 231 -16.00 3.38 19.57
CA ILE A 231 -17.02 2.52 20.16
C ILE A 231 -18.40 3.07 19.81
N GLY A 232 -19.24 2.19 19.24
CA GLY A 232 -20.61 2.51 18.86
C GLY A 232 -21.60 2.39 20.01
N GLU A 233 -22.88 2.50 19.68
CA GLU A 233 -23.97 2.32 20.66
C GLU A 233 -23.88 0.94 21.32
N HIS A 234 -24.21 0.87 22.61
CA HIS A 234 -24.18 -0.37 23.40
C HIS A 234 -22.82 -1.12 23.39
N ASN A 235 -21.71 -0.38 23.25
CA ASN A 235 -20.35 -0.93 23.09
C ASN A 235 -20.16 -1.77 21.82
N ALA A 236 -20.96 -1.54 20.77
CA ALA A 236 -20.79 -2.21 19.49
C ALA A 236 -19.41 -1.86 18.87
N PRO A 237 -18.70 -2.84 18.31
CA PRO A 237 -17.43 -2.60 17.65
C PRO A 237 -17.64 -1.84 16.33
N VAL A 238 -16.93 -0.71 16.17
CA VAL A 238 -16.90 0.04 14.90
C VAL A 238 -15.73 -0.41 14.02
N CYS A 239 -14.65 -0.87 14.65
CA CYS A 239 -13.45 -1.42 14.00
C CYS A 239 -13.43 -2.95 14.07
N ALA A 240 -12.47 -3.55 13.38
CA ALA A 240 -12.08 -4.94 13.50
C ALA A 240 -11.85 -5.29 14.97
N ILE A 241 -12.35 -6.44 15.41
CA ILE A 241 -12.05 -6.98 16.74
C ILE A 241 -11.65 -8.44 16.62
N SER A 242 -10.79 -8.90 17.52
CA SER A 242 -10.60 -10.33 17.76
C SER A 242 -11.65 -10.82 18.76
N SER A 243 -12.32 -11.93 18.46
CA SER A 243 -13.21 -12.62 19.40
C SER A 243 -12.51 -12.88 20.73
N GLY A 244 -13.19 -12.58 21.84
CA GLY A 244 -12.62 -12.67 23.18
C GLY A 244 -11.49 -11.68 23.49
N GLY A 245 -11.23 -10.70 22.61
CA GLY A 245 -10.15 -9.73 22.81
C GLY A 245 -8.77 -10.37 22.83
N LYS A 246 -8.52 -11.40 22.02
CA LYS A 246 -7.22 -12.10 21.96
C LYS A 246 -6.05 -11.22 21.50
N ALA A 247 -6.24 -10.33 20.53
CA ALA A 247 -5.15 -9.56 19.95
C ALA A 247 -5.55 -8.15 19.46
N LEU A 248 -4.65 -7.17 19.60
CA LEU A 248 -4.88 -5.78 19.18
C LEU A 248 -4.37 -5.42 17.78
N TRP A 249 -3.36 -6.13 17.25
CA TRP A 249 -2.74 -5.75 15.97
C TRP A 249 -3.73 -5.62 14.79
N PRO A 250 -4.78 -6.46 14.62
CA PRO A 250 -5.69 -6.32 13.47
C PRO A 250 -6.46 -5.01 13.55
N THR A 251 -6.95 -4.68 14.76
CA THR A 251 -7.70 -3.45 15.05
C THR A 251 -6.85 -2.21 14.80
N LEU A 252 -5.62 -2.18 15.30
CA LEU A 252 -4.72 -1.03 15.11
C LEU A 252 -4.29 -0.88 13.66
N LEU A 253 -4.04 -1.98 12.95
CA LEU A 253 -3.64 -1.95 11.54
C LEU A 253 -4.81 -1.49 10.64
N GLU A 254 -6.03 -1.97 10.90
CA GLU A 254 -7.23 -1.47 10.23
C GLU A 254 -7.42 0.03 10.49
N LYS A 255 -7.33 0.48 11.75
CA LYS A 255 -7.43 1.91 12.09
C LYS A 255 -6.44 2.75 11.27
N ALA A 256 -5.18 2.34 11.20
CA ALA A 256 -4.18 3.06 10.40
C ALA A 256 -4.50 3.03 8.90
N TYR A 257 -4.99 1.90 8.38
CA TYR A 257 -5.39 1.80 6.97
C TYR A 257 -6.55 2.73 6.65
N LEU A 258 -7.63 2.72 7.46
CA LEU A 258 -8.79 3.56 7.28
C LEU A 258 -8.46 5.04 7.48
N LYS A 259 -7.59 5.38 8.44
CA LYS A 259 -7.04 6.74 8.59
C LYS A 259 -6.48 7.27 7.27
N SER A 260 -5.63 6.48 6.63
CA SER A 260 -4.98 6.85 5.36
C SER A 260 -5.95 6.97 4.18
N ASN A 261 -7.17 6.45 4.35
CA ASN A 261 -8.25 6.50 3.38
C ASN A 261 -9.42 7.41 3.83
N GLY A 262 -9.22 8.32 4.78
CA GLY A 262 -10.22 9.35 5.14
C GLY A 262 -11.13 8.98 6.32
N GLY A 263 -10.79 7.95 7.10
CA GLY A 263 -11.49 7.57 8.33
C GLY A 263 -12.46 6.40 8.17
N TYR A 264 -13.38 6.24 9.13
CA TYR A 264 -14.34 5.13 9.17
C TYR A 264 -15.55 5.32 8.24
N GLY A 265 -15.72 6.50 7.64
CA GLY A 265 -16.64 6.74 6.52
C GLY A 265 -16.20 6.14 5.18
N PHE A 266 -15.26 5.19 5.21
CA PHE A 266 -14.67 4.55 4.04
C PHE A 266 -15.70 3.67 3.33
N SER A 267 -15.97 3.98 2.05
CA SER A 267 -17.12 3.44 1.31
C SER A 267 -16.84 2.13 0.55
N GLY A 268 -15.95 1.27 1.04
CA GLY A 268 -15.56 0.06 0.30
C GLY A 268 -14.15 0.12 -0.30
N SER A 269 -13.46 -1.02 -0.35
CA SER A 269 -12.25 -1.27 -1.15
C SER A 269 -12.26 -2.60 -1.90
N ASN A 270 -11.10 -2.96 -2.45
CA ASN A 270 -10.84 -4.25 -3.06
C ASN A 270 -9.67 -4.88 -2.31
N SER A 271 -9.88 -6.10 -1.81
CA SER A 271 -8.89 -6.85 -1.03
C SER A 271 -7.52 -6.96 -1.70
N CYS A 272 -7.43 -7.03 -3.04
CA CYS A 272 -6.14 -7.05 -3.73
C CYS A 272 -5.31 -5.79 -3.43
N SER A 273 -5.97 -4.63 -3.42
CA SER A 273 -5.33 -3.36 -3.12
C SER A 273 -5.01 -3.24 -1.63
N ASP A 274 -5.86 -3.77 -0.77
CA ASP A 274 -5.70 -3.72 0.68
C ASP A 274 -4.52 -4.58 1.13
N VAL A 275 -4.45 -5.85 0.69
CA VAL A 275 -3.30 -6.73 0.91
C VAL A 275 -2.03 -6.09 0.34
N TYR A 276 -2.06 -5.53 -0.88
CA TYR A 276 -0.90 -4.86 -1.47
C TYR A 276 -0.44 -3.66 -0.63
N ALA A 277 -1.36 -2.85 -0.13
CA ALA A 277 -1.04 -1.70 0.72
C ALA A 277 -0.45 -2.14 2.07
N VAL A 278 -0.93 -3.23 2.65
CA VAL A 278 -0.44 -3.73 3.95
C VAL A 278 0.89 -4.48 3.82
N THR A 279 1.09 -5.23 2.74
CA THR A 279 2.16 -6.25 2.65
C THR A 279 3.18 -6.00 1.55
N GLY A 280 2.83 -5.23 0.52
CA GLY A 280 3.59 -5.12 -0.72
C GLY A 280 3.49 -6.34 -1.66
N TRP A 281 2.66 -7.35 -1.35
CA TRP A 281 2.46 -8.52 -2.21
C TRP A 281 1.69 -8.17 -3.47
N VAL A 282 2.21 -8.58 -4.62
CA VAL A 282 1.83 -8.09 -5.96
C VAL A 282 0.42 -8.58 -6.33
N PRO A 283 -0.55 -7.68 -6.57
CA PRO A 283 -1.93 -8.06 -6.83
C PRO A 283 -2.16 -8.57 -8.27
N GLU A 284 -3.02 -9.56 -8.40
CA GLU A 284 -3.62 -10.06 -9.65
C GLU A 284 -5.12 -10.24 -9.41
N LEU A 285 -5.96 -9.57 -10.20
CA LEU A 285 -7.41 -9.70 -10.12
C LEU A 285 -7.92 -10.47 -11.35
N ILE A 286 -8.57 -11.60 -11.10
CA ILE A 286 -9.09 -12.48 -12.15
C ILE A 286 -10.60 -12.48 -12.12
N SER A 287 -11.22 -12.01 -13.20
CA SER A 287 -12.66 -12.06 -13.36
C SER A 287 -13.12 -13.48 -13.67
N LEU A 288 -14.04 -13.99 -12.85
CA LEU A 288 -14.63 -15.33 -13.01
C LEU A 288 -15.81 -15.35 -14.00
N THR A 289 -16.42 -14.19 -14.25
CA THR A 289 -17.61 -14.05 -15.10
C THR A 289 -17.35 -14.17 -16.60
N ARG A 290 -16.09 -14.16 -17.05
CA ARG A 290 -15.74 -13.92 -18.47
C ARG A 290 -15.30 -15.15 -19.26
N SER A 291 -14.93 -16.28 -18.64
CA SER A 291 -14.65 -17.52 -19.39
C SER A 291 -14.49 -18.76 -18.50
N THR A 292 -15.01 -19.91 -18.95
CA THR A 292 -14.78 -21.24 -18.35
C THR A 292 -13.47 -21.89 -18.84
N THR A 293 -12.85 -21.38 -19.91
CA THR A 293 -11.72 -22.02 -20.60
C THR A 293 -10.42 -22.09 -19.79
N HIS A 294 -10.36 -21.43 -18.63
CA HIS A 294 -9.15 -21.35 -17.80
C HIS A 294 -9.34 -21.90 -16.38
N ARG A 295 -10.45 -22.58 -16.07
CA ARG A 295 -10.73 -23.05 -14.69
C ARG A 295 -9.71 -24.05 -14.15
N ILE A 296 -9.37 -25.09 -14.92
CA ILE A 296 -8.41 -26.11 -14.49
C ILE A 296 -6.99 -25.53 -14.35
N PRO A 297 -6.43 -24.83 -15.35
CA PRO A 297 -5.11 -24.21 -15.20
C PRO A 297 -5.06 -23.17 -14.06
N LEU A 298 -6.17 -22.45 -13.82
CA LEU A 298 -6.27 -21.51 -12.71
C LEU A 298 -6.25 -22.24 -11.36
N TRP A 299 -7.04 -23.31 -11.20
CA TRP A 299 -7.05 -24.11 -9.98
C TRP A 299 -5.66 -24.61 -9.60
N GLU A 300 -4.96 -25.24 -10.55
CA GLU A 300 -3.62 -25.79 -10.31
C GLU A 300 -2.65 -24.69 -9.85
N ARG A 301 -2.68 -23.53 -10.51
CA ARG A 301 -1.86 -22.37 -10.17
C ARG A 301 -2.18 -21.81 -8.78
N LEU A 302 -3.46 -21.72 -8.42
CA LEU A 302 -3.89 -21.26 -7.10
C LEU A 302 -3.51 -22.25 -6.00
N LEU A 303 -3.73 -23.55 -6.23
CA LEU A 303 -3.42 -24.60 -5.29
C LEU A 303 -1.91 -24.66 -5.00
N GLU A 304 -1.07 -24.65 -6.05
CA GLU A 304 0.38 -24.63 -5.90
C GLU A 304 0.85 -23.38 -5.14
N GLY A 305 0.37 -22.19 -5.56
CA GLY A 305 0.73 -20.92 -4.92
C GLY A 305 0.34 -20.87 -3.44
N HIS A 306 -0.87 -21.31 -3.11
CA HIS A 306 -1.36 -21.35 -1.74
C HIS A 306 -0.63 -22.40 -0.89
N ALA A 307 -0.44 -23.61 -1.41
CA ALA A 307 0.21 -24.71 -0.67
C ALA A 307 1.69 -24.41 -0.38
N THR A 308 2.36 -23.65 -1.24
CA THR A 308 3.77 -23.28 -1.09
C THR A 308 3.99 -21.93 -0.40
N GLY A 309 2.94 -21.26 0.06
CA GLY A 309 3.02 -19.96 0.73
C GLY A 309 3.51 -18.83 -0.18
N ARG A 310 3.21 -18.92 -1.49
CA ARG A 310 3.62 -17.94 -2.51
C ARG A 310 2.50 -16.98 -2.89
N CYS A 311 1.29 -17.19 -2.39
CA CYS A 311 0.21 -16.23 -2.51
C CYS A 311 -0.79 -16.30 -1.35
N VAL A 312 -1.53 -15.21 -1.16
CA VAL A 312 -2.78 -15.19 -0.42
C VAL A 312 -3.93 -14.88 -1.37
N ILE A 313 -5.13 -15.34 -1.04
CA ILE A 313 -6.28 -15.31 -1.95
C ILE A 313 -7.53 -14.83 -1.19
N THR A 314 -8.24 -13.88 -1.78
CA THR A 314 -9.62 -13.56 -1.39
C THR A 314 -10.54 -13.70 -2.61
N ILE A 315 -11.83 -13.88 -2.38
CA ILE A 315 -12.83 -14.01 -3.45
C ILE A 315 -13.98 -13.06 -3.18
N ASN A 316 -14.49 -12.43 -4.24
CA ASN A 316 -15.52 -11.40 -4.16
C ASN A 316 -16.82 -11.89 -4.78
N THR A 317 -17.94 -11.66 -4.10
CA THR A 317 -19.27 -11.89 -4.67
C THR A 317 -19.64 -10.77 -5.65
N PRO A 318 -20.54 -11.04 -6.61
CA PRO A 318 -21.13 -9.99 -7.44
C PRO A 318 -21.99 -9.03 -6.60
N ILE A 319 -22.39 -7.92 -7.21
CA ILE A 319 -23.27 -6.92 -6.55
C ILE A 319 -24.66 -7.53 -6.32
N GLU A 320 -25.10 -8.39 -7.23
CA GLU A 320 -26.37 -9.10 -7.16
C GLU A 320 -26.32 -10.26 -6.15
N ALA A 321 -27.48 -10.59 -5.58
CA ALA A 321 -27.59 -11.74 -4.69
C ALA A 321 -27.34 -13.05 -5.43
N THR A 322 -26.62 -13.96 -4.76
CA THR A 322 -26.36 -15.30 -5.28
C THR A 322 -27.40 -16.29 -4.72
N PRO A 323 -27.77 -17.34 -5.47
CA PRO A 323 -28.64 -18.42 -4.98
C PRO A 323 -28.10 -19.19 -3.76
N PHE A 324 -26.83 -19.05 -3.43
CA PHE A 324 -26.14 -19.81 -2.38
C PHE A 324 -26.20 -19.14 -1.00
N GLY A 325 -26.97 -18.05 -0.86
CA GLY A 325 -27.09 -17.33 0.41
C GLY A 325 -25.82 -16.56 0.80
N LEU A 326 -24.92 -16.31 -0.16
CA LEU A 326 -23.74 -15.46 0.04
C LEU A 326 -24.15 -14.00 0.09
N ILE A 327 -23.49 -13.23 0.96
CA ILE A 327 -23.66 -11.78 1.06
C ILE A 327 -23.25 -11.15 -0.29
N PRO A 328 -24.13 -10.34 -0.93
CA PRO A 328 -23.79 -9.62 -2.14
C PRO A 328 -22.74 -8.53 -1.89
N ASN A 329 -21.93 -8.22 -2.90
CA ASN A 329 -20.87 -7.21 -2.86
C ASN A 329 -19.93 -7.36 -1.64
N HIS A 330 -19.48 -8.58 -1.37
CA HIS A 330 -18.73 -8.95 -0.17
C HIS A 330 -17.44 -9.71 -0.51
N SER A 331 -16.46 -9.57 0.38
CA SER A 331 -15.16 -10.23 0.24
C SER A 331 -15.02 -11.35 1.26
N TYR A 332 -14.62 -12.53 0.79
CA TYR A 332 -14.37 -13.72 1.61
C TYR A 332 -12.88 -14.04 1.59
N ALA A 333 -12.34 -14.41 2.76
CA ALA A 333 -10.97 -14.90 2.88
C ALA A 333 -10.89 -16.38 2.48
N VAL A 334 -9.93 -16.74 1.62
CA VAL A 334 -9.64 -18.15 1.34
C VAL A 334 -8.66 -18.67 2.39
N LEU A 335 -9.11 -19.63 3.19
CA LEU A 335 -8.28 -20.25 4.22
C LEU A 335 -7.55 -21.50 3.73
N LYS A 336 -8.15 -22.21 2.77
CA LYS A 336 -7.62 -23.49 2.28
C LYS A 336 -8.11 -23.81 0.88
N LEU A 337 -7.23 -24.40 0.07
CA LEU A 337 -7.54 -25.08 -1.18
C LEU A 337 -7.14 -26.54 -1.03
N PHE A 338 -8.03 -27.47 -1.40
CA PHE A 338 -7.76 -28.90 -1.26
C PHE A 338 -8.61 -29.73 -2.23
N THR A 339 -8.24 -30.99 -2.41
CA THR A 339 -9.05 -31.98 -3.14
C THR A 339 -9.64 -32.97 -2.16
N SER A 340 -10.95 -33.23 -2.26
CA SER A 340 -11.68 -34.20 -1.45
C SER A 340 -12.62 -35.00 -2.33
N GLU A 341 -12.55 -36.34 -2.27
CA GLU A 341 -13.41 -37.22 -3.08
C GLU A 341 -13.39 -36.90 -4.59
N GLY A 342 -12.23 -36.49 -5.12
CA GLY A 342 -12.06 -36.09 -6.52
C GLY A 342 -12.61 -34.70 -6.87
N ARG A 343 -13.17 -33.96 -5.89
CA ARG A 343 -13.67 -32.59 -6.05
C ARG A 343 -12.67 -31.56 -5.56
N GLN A 344 -12.58 -30.45 -6.26
CA GLN A 344 -11.74 -29.31 -5.91
C GLN A 344 -12.52 -28.42 -4.95
N MET A 345 -11.98 -28.18 -3.75
CA MET A 345 -12.71 -27.56 -2.64
C MET A 345 -11.96 -26.32 -2.12
N VAL A 346 -12.72 -25.26 -1.85
CA VAL A 346 -12.25 -24.01 -1.25
C VAL A 346 -12.90 -23.83 0.11
N THR A 347 -12.10 -23.55 1.14
CA THR A 347 -12.60 -23.10 2.44
C THR A 347 -12.63 -21.58 2.48
N LEU A 348 -13.83 -21.01 2.56
CA LEU A 348 -14.10 -19.57 2.63
C LEU A 348 -14.46 -19.15 4.06
N LEU A 349 -13.94 -18.00 4.50
CA LEU A 349 -14.31 -17.36 5.75
C LEU A 349 -15.02 -16.05 5.48
N ASP A 350 -16.16 -15.88 6.15
CA ASP A 350 -16.86 -14.61 6.34
C ASP A 350 -16.56 -14.10 7.75
N SER A 351 -16.05 -12.87 7.84
CA SER A 351 -15.69 -12.22 9.11
C SER A 351 -16.78 -11.28 9.62
N GLN A 352 -18.00 -11.29 9.07
CA GLN A 352 -19.06 -10.41 9.53
C GLN A 352 -19.37 -10.63 11.03
N TYR A 353 -19.31 -9.55 11.81
CA TYR A 353 -19.69 -9.60 13.23
C TYR A 353 -21.18 -9.88 13.38
N THR A 354 -21.52 -10.82 14.27
CA THR A 354 -22.87 -11.07 14.73
C THR A 354 -22.96 -10.78 16.22
N SER A 355 -23.98 -10.03 16.65
CA SER A 355 -24.21 -9.73 18.08
C SER A 355 -24.51 -10.97 18.93
N GLU A 356 -24.85 -12.09 18.27
CA GLU A 356 -25.08 -13.38 18.90
C GLU A 356 -23.87 -14.29 18.66
N PRO A 357 -23.14 -14.71 19.72
CA PRO A 357 -21.95 -15.57 19.59
C PRO A 357 -22.25 -16.93 18.95
N ALA A 358 -23.47 -17.45 19.13
CA ALA A 358 -23.94 -18.70 18.51
C ALA A 358 -24.16 -18.58 17.00
N SER A 359 -24.12 -17.36 16.46
CA SER A 359 -24.42 -17.04 15.06
C SER A 359 -23.16 -16.79 14.22
N VAL A 360 -21.96 -16.92 14.82
CA VAL A 360 -20.69 -16.89 14.08
C VAL A 360 -20.67 -18.07 13.11
N LYS A 361 -20.69 -17.76 11.81
CA LYS A 361 -20.74 -18.79 10.78
C LYS A 361 -19.38 -19.50 10.70
N PRO A 362 -19.36 -20.85 10.73
CA PRO A 362 -18.11 -21.56 10.49
C PRO A 362 -17.63 -21.30 9.05
N PRO A 363 -16.32 -21.49 8.78
CA PRO A 363 -15.81 -21.46 7.42
C PRO A 363 -16.60 -22.41 6.51
N LEU A 364 -16.96 -21.93 5.32
CA LEU A 364 -17.75 -22.65 4.33
C LEU A 364 -16.83 -23.38 3.37
N ASN A 365 -17.03 -24.70 3.21
CA ASN A 365 -16.41 -25.44 2.12
C ASN A 365 -17.33 -25.40 0.89
N ILE A 366 -16.80 -24.96 -0.24
CA ILE A 366 -17.51 -24.83 -1.51
C ILE A 366 -16.68 -25.46 -2.64
N ASP A 367 -17.36 -26.05 -3.64
CA ASP A 367 -16.70 -26.60 -4.82
C ASP A 367 -16.11 -25.47 -5.67
N TRP A 368 -14.95 -25.71 -6.30
CA TRP A 368 -14.30 -24.73 -7.16
C TRP A 368 -15.15 -24.35 -8.38
N ASP A 369 -15.93 -25.27 -8.93
CA ASP A 369 -16.84 -24.95 -10.03
C ASP A 369 -17.97 -24.01 -9.56
N ASP A 370 -18.53 -24.25 -8.36
CA ASP A 370 -19.50 -23.35 -7.74
C ASP A 370 -18.88 -21.97 -7.45
N VAL A 371 -17.61 -21.92 -7.01
CA VAL A 371 -16.88 -20.65 -6.87
C VAL A 371 -16.81 -19.92 -8.21
N CYS A 372 -16.44 -20.61 -9.28
CA CYS A 372 -16.35 -20.03 -10.62
C CYS A 372 -17.71 -19.55 -11.16
N ASP A 373 -18.81 -20.17 -10.75
CA ASP A 373 -20.16 -19.82 -11.21
C ASP A 373 -20.81 -18.70 -10.38
N GLN A 374 -20.47 -18.58 -9.09
CA GLN A 374 -21.19 -17.70 -8.16
C GLN A 374 -20.44 -16.43 -7.77
N PHE A 375 -19.13 -16.39 -7.96
CA PHE A 375 -18.31 -15.25 -7.57
C PHE A 375 -17.91 -14.40 -8.77
N SER A 376 -17.67 -13.11 -8.54
CA SER A 376 -17.36 -12.16 -9.61
C SER A 376 -15.87 -12.19 -9.98
N ALA A 377 -15.01 -12.33 -8.98
CA ALA A 377 -13.57 -12.31 -9.15
C ALA A 377 -12.80 -13.00 -8.02
N VAL A 378 -11.63 -13.55 -8.38
CA VAL A 378 -10.60 -14.00 -7.44
C VAL A 378 -9.50 -12.94 -7.38
N SER A 379 -9.18 -12.54 -6.17
CA SER A 379 -8.13 -11.59 -5.83
C SER A 379 -6.93 -12.36 -5.29
N ILE A 380 -5.79 -12.31 -5.98
CA ILE A 380 -4.56 -12.99 -5.60
C ILE A 380 -3.51 -11.93 -5.28
N ASN A 381 -2.77 -12.11 -4.20
CA ASN A 381 -1.57 -11.32 -3.94
C ASN A 381 -0.38 -12.27 -3.87
N TRP A 382 0.57 -12.08 -4.78
CA TRP A 382 1.75 -12.93 -4.95
C TRP A 382 2.93 -12.39 -4.13
N ASP A 383 3.66 -13.31 -3.51
CA ASP A 383 4.93 -13.00 -2.85
C ASP A 383 5.90 -12.34 -3.86
N PRO A 384 6.42 -11.12 -3.58
CA PRO A 384 7.34 -10.41 -4.45
C PRO A 384 8.59 -11.21 -4.88
N ILE A 385 9.00 -12.23 -4.11
CA ILE A 385 10.11 -13.11 -4.46
C ILE A 385 9.92 -13.83 -5.81
N ARG A 386 8.66 -13.97 -6.26
CA ARG A 386 8.32 -14.51 -7.60
C ARG A 386 8.79 -13.59 -8.74
N PHE A 387 9.07 -12.31 -8.43
CA PHE A 387 9.44 -11.29 -9.40
C PHE A 387 10.87 -10.79 -9.17
N PRO A 388 11.91 -11.63 -9.37
CA PRO A 388 13.30 -11.26 -9.10
C PRO A 388 13.79 -10.10 -9.96
N ASN A 389 13.19 -9.91 -11.14
CA ASN A 389 13.54 -8.85 -12.10
C ASN A 389 12.53 -7.70 -12.07
N THR A 390 12.36 -7.06 -10.91
CA THR A 390 11.41 -5.95 -10.74
C THR A 390 12.04 -4.57 -11.02
N ARG A 391 11.25 -3.67 -11.60
CA ARG A 391 11.57 -2.24 -11.77
C ARG A 391 10.39 -1.39 -11.31
N LEU A 392 10.65 -0.43 -10.44
CA LEU A 392 9.69 0.54 -9.92
C LEU A 392 10.14 1.95 -10.27
N PHE A 393 9.23 2.78 -10.76
CA PHE A 393 9.44 4.21 -10.95
C PHE A 393 8.11 4.96 -10.90
N HIS A 394 8.17 6.22 -10.51
CA HIS A 394 7.06 7.15 -10.33
C HIS A 394 7.18 8.28 -11.34
N PHE A 395 6.04 8.73 -11.86
CA PHE A 395 6.00 9.86 -12.76
C PHE A 395 4.70 10.63 -12.60
N GLU A 396 4.73 11.90 -12.97
CA GLU A 396 3.52 12.72 -13.06
C GLU A 396 2.98 12.66 -14.48
N TRP A 397 1.67 12.52 -14.61
CA TRP A 397 0.97 12.65 -15.87
C TRP A 397 0.48 14.09 -16.03
N PRO A 398 1.11 14.93 -16.88
CA PRO A 398 0.62 16.27 -17.13
C PRO A 398 -0.70 16.16 -17.91
N GLY A 399 -1.82 16.39 -17.24
CA GLY A 399 -3.12 16.43 -17.89
C GLY A 399 -3.17 17.57 -18.91
N ASN A 400 -3.75 17.32 -20.08
CA ASN A 400 -4.01 18.37 -21.05
C ASN A 400 -5.23 19.16 -20.56
N ALA A 401 -5.18 20.50 -20.53
CA ALA A 401 -6.29 21.36 -20.08
C ALA A 401 -7.63 21.13 -20.83
N LYS A 402 -7.64 20.31 -21.90
CA LYS A 402 -8.80 19.98 -22.74
C LYS A 402 -9.28 18.52 -22.60
N GLY A 403 -8.79 17.75 -21.62
CA GLY A 403 -9.27 16.38 -21.36
C GLY A 403 -9.00 15.37 -22.49
N GLN A 404 -8.08 15.68 -23.42
CA GLN A 404 -7.71 14.77 -24.50
C GLN A 404 -6.81 13.64 -24.00
N SER A 405 -6.99 12.44 -24.57
CA SER A 405 -6.07 11.33 -24.37
C SER A 405 -4.65 11.74 -24.78
N SER A 406 -3.66 11.34 -23.99
CA SER A 406 -2.25 11.58 -24.28
C SER A 406 -1.49 10.26 -24.21
N ASN A 407 -0.51 10.08 -25.09
CA ASN A 407 0.31 8.88 -25.13
C ASN A 407 1.70 9.21 -24.60
N HIS A 408 2.11 8.52 -23.53
CA HIS A 408 3.44 8.63 -22.96
C HIS A 408 4.18 7.31 -23.16
N ARG A 409 5.40 7.36 -23.71
CA ARG A 409 6.21 6.17 -23.98
C ARG A 409 7.44 6.17 -23.07
N TYR A 410 7.54 5.14 -22.24
CA TYR A 410 8.72 4.86 -21.43
C TYR A 410 9.47 3.68 -22.03
N ARG A 411 10.80 3.76 -22.07
CA ARG A 411 11.67 2.65 -22.46
C ARG A 411 12.50 2.27 -21.24
N VAL A 412 12.23 1.08 -20.72
CA VAL A 412 12.93 0.53 -19.55
C VAL A 412 13.85 -0.59 -20.03
N HIS A 413 15.12 -0.55 -19.63
CA HIS A 413 16.08 -1.59 -19.93
C HIS A 413 16.24 -2.52 -18.74
N THR A 414 15.97 -3.81 -18.95
CA THR A 414 16.22 -4.86 -17.96
C THR A 414 17.55 -5.56 -18.31
N PRO A 415 18.55 -5.56 -17.41
CA PRO A 415 19.74 -6.36 -17.61
C PRO A 415 19.34 -7.83 -17.44
N THR A 416 19.21 -8.55 -18.54
CA THR A 416 19.06 -10.01 -18.51
C THR A 416 20.45 -10.62 -18.40
N SER A 417 20.93 -10.88 -17.19
CA SER A 417 21.98 -11.91 -17.02
C SER A 417 21.31 -13.26 -17.25
N ARG A 418 21.24 -13.69 -18.51
CA ARG A 418 20.58 -14.95 -18.90
C ARG A 418 21.60 -16.09 -18.79
N PRO A 419 21.43 -17.07 -17.89
CA PRO A 419 22.14 -18.35 -18.04
C PRO A 419 21.62 -19.06 -19.31
N PRO A 420 22.43 -19.89 -19.98
CA PRO A 420 21.99 -20.65 -21.15
C PRO A 420 20.90 -21.66 -20.76
N LEU A 421 19.75 -21.62 -21.45
CA LEU A 421 18.54 -22.38 -21.13
C LEU A 421 18.49 -23.72 -21.90
N THR A 422 18.00 -24.77 -21.23
CA THR A 422 17.57 -26.04 -21.84
C THR A 422 16.15 -25.95 -22.40
N GLN A 423 15.83 -26.72 -23.46
CA GLN A 423 14.62 -26.59 -24.29
C GLN A 423 13.26 -26.74 -23.57
N SER A 424 13.20 -27.21 -22.32
CA SER A 424 11.95 -27.41 -21.58
C SER A 424 11.40 -26.17 -20.86
N GLU A 425 12.15 -25.07 -20.76
CA GLU A 425 11.75 -23.86 -20.01
C GLU A 425 11.15 -22.75 -20.90
N SER A 426 10.92 -23.01 -22.19
CA SER A 426 10.66 -21.95 -23.18
C SER A 426 9.28 -21.27 -23.11
N SER A 427 8.29 -21.84 -22.43
CA SER A 427 6.91 -21.30 -22.43
C SER A 427 6.61 -20.33 -21.28
N SER A 428 7.30 -20.43 -20.14
CA SER A 428 7.06 -19.60 -18.95
C SER A 428 7.88 -18.30 -18.89
N LEU A 429 8.84 -18.11 -19.80
CA LEU A 429 9.88 -17.07 -19.71
C LEU A 429 9.60 -15.74 -20.44
N ASN A 430 8.38 -15.50 -20.91
CA ASN A 430 8.03 -14.29 -21.69
C ASN A 430 6.96 -13.38 -21.06
N GLU A 431 6.50 -13.67 -19.85
CA GLU A 431 5.45 -12.87 -19.22
C GLU A 431 6.02 -11.59 -18.59
N VAL A 432 5.44 -10.44 -18.94
CA VAL A 432 5.77 -9.14 -18.35
C VAL A 432 4.57 -8.64 -17.57
N TRP A 433 4.77 -8.46 -16.27
CA TRP A 433 3.75 -7.91 -15.37
C TRP A 433 3.91 -6.40 -15.23
N CYS A 434 2.81 -5.68 -15.41
CA CYS A 434 2.75 -4.23 -15.29
C CYS A 434 1.73 -3.85 -14.21
N LEU A 435 2.22 -3.48 -13.02
CA LEU A 435 1.38 -2.93 -11.96
C LEU A 435 1.37 -1.40 -12.04
N LEU A 436 0.20 -0.82 -12.32
CA LEU A 436 0.02 0.63 -12.36
C LEU A 436 -0.73 1.10 -11.12
N THR A 437 -0.09 1.97 -10.33
CA THR A 437 -0.71 2.58 -9.14
C THR A 437 -0.81 4.10 -9.30
N ARG A 438 -2.00 4.65 -9.07
CA ARG A 438 -2.19 6.11 -9.01
C ARG A 438 -1.85 6.64 -7.61
N HIS A 439 -1.22 7.80 -7.55
CA HIS A 439 -1.02 8.52 -6.30
C HIS A 439 -2.26 9.40 -6.03
N THR A 440 -3.10 8.98 -5.10
CA THR A 440 -4.32 9.72 -4.70
C THR A 440 -3.93 10.84 -3.73
N ARG A 441 -4.28 12.09 -4.04
CA ARG A 441 -3.97 13.25 -3.19
C ARG A 441 -5.22 13.83 -2.53
N LEU A 442 -6.31 13.98 -3.30
CA LEU A 442 -7.59 14.54 -2.86
C LEU A 442 -8.70 13.48 -2.92
N GLU A 443 -9.79 13.65 -2.17
CA GLU A 443 -10.98 12.77 -2.26
C GLU A 443 -11.61 12.77 -3.67
N SER A 444 -11.53 13.90 -4.38
CA SER A 444 -12.03 14.00 -5.75
C SER A 444 -11.27 13.11 -6.75
N ASP A 445 -10.07 12.65 -6.40
CA ASP A 445 -9.28 11.77 -7.26
C ASP A 445 -9.91 10.36 -7.42
N ASP A 446 -10.75 9.94 -6.48
CA ASP A 446 -11.37 8.59 -6.47
C ASP A 446 -12.56 8.48 -7.44
N ARG A 447 -13.18 9.60 -7.83
CA ARG A 447 -14.32 9.61 -8.78
C ARG A 447 -13.97 9.12 -10.19
N CYS A 448 -12.68 8.92 -10.47
CA CYS A 448 -12.19 8.38 -11.75
C CYS A 448 -11.99 6.85 -11.74
N LEU A 449 -12.26 6.14 -10.63
CA LEU A 449 -12.14 4.68 -10.54
C LEU A 449 -13.39 3.94 -11.06
N HIS A 450 -14.50 4.64 -11.31
CA HIS A 450 -15.79 4.08 -11.71
C HIS A 450 -16.16 4.35 -13.18
N ARG A 451 -15.18 4.54 -14.08
CA ARG A 451 -15.44 4.67 -15.53
C ARG A 451 -14.68 3.65 -16.35
#